data_AF-A0A7Z0DPW4-F1
#
_entry.id   AF-A0A7Z0DPW4-F1
#
_cell.length_a   1.000
_cell.length_b   1.000
_cell.length_c   1.000
_cell.angle_alpha   90.00
_cell.angle_beta   90.00
_cell.angle_gamma   90.00
#
_symmetry.space_group_name_H-M   'P 1'
#
loop_
_entity.id
_entity.type
_entity.pdbx_description
1 polymer ?
#
loop_
_entity_poly.entity_id
_entity_poly.type
_entity_poly.pdbx_seq_one_letter_code
_entity_poly.pdbx_strand_id
1 'polypeptide(L)'
;MTDEFVRLSVIAAVDKIEVDLGIDASLLLPPTVTFLGPTIGLEENAGRKTLALFGRAAPRDFVDVFTLARRFGRPKLLELAAERDLGFDRDVFGQMARMVNQINARQFPIDEESVPDLVAFFDEWSEELRGE
;
A
#
# COMPACT_ATOMS: atom_id res chain seq x y z
N MET A 1 10.18 -25.02 -9.71
CA MET A 1 9.08 -24.42 -8.95
C MET A 1 9.57 -24.40 -7.53
N THR A 2 9.80 -23.22 -6.95
CA THR A 2 10.09 -23.16 -5.51
C THR A 2 8.77 -23.36 -4.77
N ASP A 3 8.76 -24.21 -3.74
CA ASP A 3 7.59 -24.50 -2.89
C ASP A 3 7.25 -23.32 -1.95
N GLU A 4 7.40 -22.08 -2.44
CA GLU A 4 7.35 -20.85 -1.65
C GLU A 4 6.00 -20.13 -1.76
N PHE A 5 5.11 -20.57 -2.65
CA PHE A 5 3.77 -20.01 -2.80
C PHE A 5 2.77 -21.11 -3.16
N VAL A 6 1.61 -21.10 -2.49
CA VAL A 6 0.44 -21.89 -2.86
C VAL A 6 -0.82 -21.05 -2.71
N ARG A 7 -1.70 -21.14 -3.71
CA ARG A 7 -3.06 -20.58 -3.66
C ARG A 7 -4.07 -21.69 -3.42
N LEU A 8 -4.88 -21.51 -2.39
CA LEU A 8 -5.97 -22.39 -2.00
C LEU A 8 -7.30 -21.69 -2.30
N SER A 9 -8.33 -22.47 -2.60
CA SER A 9 -9.72 -22.00 -2.63
C SER A 9 -10.51 -22.72 -1.56
N VAL A 10 -10.99 -21.98 -0.57
CA VAL A 10 -11.88 -22.49 0.49
C VAL A 10 -13.31 -22.22 0.06
N ILE A 11 -14.12 -23.27 -0.01
CA ILE A 11 -15.51 -23.19 -0.47
C ILE A 11 -16.43 -23.64 0.66
N ALA A 12 -17.41 -22.81 1.01
CA ALA A 12 -18.42 -23.10 2.02
C ALA A 12 -19.81 -22.73 1.46
N ALA A 13 -20.65 -23.73 1.21
CA ALA A 13 -21.93 -23.56 0.52
C ALA A 13 -21.80 -22.79 -0.81
N VAL A 14 -22.24 -21.53 -0.86
CA VAL A 14 -22.15 -20.65 -2.04
C VAL A 14 -20.97 -19.69 -1.99
N ASP A 15 -20.29 -19.59 -0.85
CA ASP A 15 -19.16 -18.69 -0.66
C ASP A 15 -17.86 -19.35 -1.09
N LYS A 16 -17.01 -18.57 -1.75
CA LYS A 16 -15.66 -18.97 -2.14
C LYS A 16 -14.67 -17.89 -1.69
N ILE A 17 -13.62 -18.31 -1.00
CA ILE A 17 -12.52 -17.45 -0.56
C ILE A 17 -11.22 -18.00 -1.13
N GLU A 18 -10.40 -17.12 -1.70
CA GLU A 18 -9.02 -17.44 -2.07
C GLU A 18 -8.10 -17.19 -0.87
N VAL A 19 -7.20 -18.15 -0.60
CA VAL A 19 -6.19 -18.06 0.46
C VAL A 19 -4.82 -18.28 -0.18
N ASP A 20 -3.99 -17.24 -0.10
CA ASP A 20 -2.62 -17.28 -0.59
C ASP A 20 -1.67 -17.53 0.58
N LEU A 21 -0.88 -18.60 0.51
CA LEU A 21 0.18 -18.90 1.45
C LEU A 21 1.51 -18.73 0.74
N GLY A 22 2.27 -17.72 1.16
CA GLY A 22 3.63 -17.48 0.69
C GLY A 22 4.63 -17.55 1.84
N ILE A 23 5.82 -18.08 1.58
CA ILE A 23 6.97 -17.95 2.48
C ILE A 23 7.56 -16.56 2.24
N ASP A 24 7.07 -15.58 3.00
CA ASP A 24 7.52 -14.19 2.97
C ASP A 24 8.25 -13.89 4.28
N ALA A 25 9.58 -14.05 4.28
CA ALA A 25 10.39 -14.15 5.49
C ALA A 25 11.03 -12.83 5.97
N SER A 26 10.79 -11.68 5.32
CA SER A 26 11.43 -10.41 5.70
C SER A 26 10.45 -9.39 6.28
N LEU A 27 10.03 -9.66 7.52
CA LEU A 27 9.55 -8.60 8.40
C LEU A 27 10.77 -7.84 8.94
N LEU A 28 10.76 -6.51 8.84
CA LEU A 28 11.79 -5.67 9.47
C LEU A 28 11.39 -5.28 10.90
N LEU A 29 10.09 -5.15 11.15
CA LEU A 29 9.53 -4.86 12.46
C LEU A 29 8.77 -6.07 13.03
N PRO A 30 8.66 -6.19 14.37
CA PRO A 30 7.95 -7.29 15.00
C PRO A 30 6.47 -7.38 14.56
N PRO A 31 5.91 -8.60 14.45
CA PRO A 31 4.48 -8.77 14.18
C PRO A 31 3.64 -8.26 15.37
N THR A 32 2.38 -7.93 15.08
CA THR A 32 1.37 -7.60 16.09
C THR A 32 0.44 -8.79 16.29
N VAL A 33 0.04 -9.09 17.53
CA VAL A 33 -0.92 -10.16 17.81
C VAL A 33 -2.32 -9.58 17.95
N THR A 34 -3.29 -10.14 17.22
CA THR A 34 -4.71 -9.82 17.32
C THR A 34 -5.48 -11.00 17.90
N PHE A 35 -6.78 -10.83 18.16
CA PHE A 35 -7.64 -11.96 18.59
C PHE A 35 -7.76 -13.07 17.53
N LEU A 36 -7.45 -12.77 16.26
CA LEU A 36 -7.43 -13.74 15.15
C LEU A 36 -6.05 -14.40 14.97
N GLY A 37 -5.03 -13.94 15.71
CA GLY A 37 -3.65 -14.42 15.61
C GLY A 37 -2.64 -13.34 15.20
N PRO A 38 -1.38 -13.74 14.95
CA PRO A 38 -0.32 -12.85 14.50
C PRO A 38 -0.64 -12.22 13.14
N THR A 39 -0.34 -10.93 13.01
CA THR A 39 -0.45 -10.16 11.78
C THR A 39 0.74 -9.20 11.62
N ILE A 40 0.86 -8.62 10.44
CA ILE A 40 1.87 -7.61 10.13
C ILE A 40 1.62 -6.37 11.01
N GLY A 41 2.68 -5.86 11.65
CA GLY A 41 2.62 -4.63 12.43
C GLY A 41 2.20 -3.43 11.58
N LEU A 42 1.61 -2.41 12.19
CA LEU A 42 1.02 -1.30 11.43
C LEU A 42 2.05 -0.48 10.64
N GLU A 43 3.21 -0.17 11.23
CA GLU A 43 4.29 0.56 10.54
C GLU A 43 4.92 -0.28 9.42
N GLU A 44 5.15 -1.57 9.68
CA GLU A 44 5.62 -2.53 8.69
C GLU A 44 4.66 -2.60 7.49
N ASN A 45 3.36 -2.68 7.76
CA ASN A 45 2.33 -2.65 6.72
C ASN A 45 2.27 -1.29 6.01
N ALA A 46 2.51 -0.18 6.72
CA ALA A 46 2.55 1.15 6.12
C ALA A 46 3.67 1.26 5.07
N GLY A 47 4.89 0.86 5.41
CA GLY A 47 6.00 0.81 4.45
C GLY A 47 5.72 -0.11 3.26
N ARG A 48 5.16 -1.31 3.51
CA ARG A 48 4.75 -2.25 2.45
C ARG A 48 3.71 -1.66 1.50
N LYS A 49 2.72 -0.92 2.02
CA LYS A 49 1.69 -0.27 1.19
C LYS A 49 2.24 0.91 0.40
N THR A 50 3.14 1.69 0.98
CA THR A 50 3.87 2.74 0.25
C THR A 50 4.70 2.15 -0.89
N LEU A 51 5.43 1.05 -0.66
CA LEU A 51 6.17 0.34 -1.72
C LEU A 51 5.28 -0.30 -2.77
N ALA A 52 4.08 -0.76 -2.39
CA ALA A 52 3.09 -1.21 -3.36
C ALA A 52 2.64 -0.07 -4.28
N LEU A 53 2.38 1.12 -3.73
CA LEU A 53 2.06 2.30 -4.54
C LEU A 53 3.23 2.66 -5.47
N PHE A 54 4.45 2.70 -4.93
CA PHE A 54 5.69 2.93 -5.67
C PHE A 54 5.86 1.96 -6.86
N GLY A 55 5.62 0.66 -6.66
CA GLY A 55 5.91 -0.35 -7.67
C GLY A 55 4.86 -0.48 -8.77
N ARG A 56 3.57 -0.24 -8.48
CA ARG A 56 2.48 -0.54 -9.44
C ARG A 56 1.40 0.53 -9.59
N ALA A 57 1.29 1.48 -8.66
CA ALA A 57 0.25 2.52 -8.66
C ALA A 57 -1.18 1.98 -8.91
N ALA A 58 -1.59 0.89 -8.26
CA ALA A 58 -2.96 0.40 -8.42
C ALA A 58 -3.94 1.27 -7.59
N PRO A 59 -5.21 1.43 -8.02
CA PRO A 59 -6.19 2.29 -7.33
C PRO A 59 -6.32 2.05 -5.82
N ARG A 60 -6.28 0.79 -5.39
CA ARG A 60 -6.32 0.42 -3.96
C ARG A 60 -5.10 0.92 -3.16
N ASP A 61 -3.94 1.02 -3.80
CA ASP A 61 -2.71 1.44 -3.12
C ASP A 61 -2.76 2.93 -2.80
N PHE A 62 -3.39 3.73 -3.67
CA PHE A 62 -3.67 5.15 -3.39
C PHE A 62 -4.57 5.31 -2.16
N VAL A 63 -5.65 4.53 -2.09
CA VAL A 63 -6.58 4.54 -0.95
C VAL A 63 -5.87 4.14 0.36
N ASP A 64 -5.09 3.05 0.31
CA ASP A 64 -4.34 2.57 1.46
C ASP A 64 -3.35 3.64 1.95
N VAL A 65 -2.54 4.20 1.04
CA VAL A 65 -1.54 5.21 1.37
C VAL A 65 -2.17 6.53 1.82
N PHE A 66 -3.27 6.98 1.21
CA PHE A 66 -4.04 8.15 1.66
C PHE A 66 -4.51 7.99 3.11
N THR A 67 -5.05 6.81 3.44
CA THR A 67 -5.49 6.49 4.80
C THR A 67 -4.32 6.43 5.78
N LEU A 68 -3.22 5.78 5.40
CA LEU A 68 -2.02 5.65 6.22
C LEU A 68 -1.34 7.00 6.45
N ALA A 69 -1.33 7.89 5.46
CA ALA A 69 -0.73 9.21 5.56
C ALA A 69 -1.44 10.10 6.59
N ARG A 70 -2.76 9.96 6.75
CA ARG A 70 -3.52 10.65 7.81
C ARG A 70 -3.15 10.17 9.21
N ARG A 71 -2.63 8.94 9.33
CA ARG A 71 -2.21 8.34 10.60
C ARG A 71 -0.74 8.60 10.93
N PHE A 72 0.16 8.44 9.96
CA PHE A 72 1.61 8.45 10.16
C PHE A 72 2.29 9.70 9.60
N GLY A 73 1.64 10.42 8.68
CA GLY A 73 2.22 11.54 7.94
C GLY A 73 3.06 11.09 6.75
N ARG A 74 3.15 11.96 5.73
CA ARG A 74 3.94 11.74 4.51
C ARG A 74 5.41 11.38 4.79
N PRO A 75 6.16 12.10 5.67
CA PRO A 75 7.57 11.82 5.89
C PRO A 75 7.83 10.42 6.46
N LYS A 76 7.00 9.97 7.42
CA LYS A 76 7.16 8.65 8.02
C LYS A 76 6.89 7.52 7.03
N LEU A 77 5.93 7.70 6.11
CA LEU A 77 5.68 6.72 5.06
C LEU A 77 6.86 6.56 4.10
N LEU A 78 7.56 7.65 3.76
CA LEU A 78 8.76 7.61 2.92
C LEU A 78 9.93 6.94 3.64
N GLU A 79 10.13 7.25 4.93
CA GLU A 79 11.13 6.61 5.78
C GLU A 79 10.90 5.09 5.86
N LEU A 80 9.68 4.66 6.20
CA LEU A 80 9.32 3.24 6.29
C LEU A 80 9.42 2.50 4.95
N ALA A 81 9.26 3.18 3.83
CA ALA A 81 9.48 2.58 2.51
C ALA A 81 10.98 2.43 2.21
N ALA A 82 11.78 3.47 2.47
CA ALA A 82 13.22 3.49 2.24
C ALA A 82 13.99 2.49 3.12
N GLU A 83 13.55 2.28 4.37
CA GLU A 83 14.11 1.25 5.26
C GLU A 83 13.92 -0.17 4.70
N ARG A 84 12.85 -0.39 3.93
CA ARG A 84 12.47 -1.69 3.38
C ARG A 84 13.10 -2.00 2.04
N ASP A 85 13.26 -0.99 1.20
CA ASP A 85 13.78 -1.15 -0.15
C ASP A 85 14.81 -0.06 -0.43
N LEU A 86 16.08 -0.46 -0.55
CA LEU A 86 17.18 0.44 -0.90
C LEU A 86 17.05 1.02 -2.33
N GLY A 87 16.19 0.44 -3.17
CA GLY A 87 15.81 0.96 -4.47
C GLY A 87 14.67 1.97 -4.43
N PHE A 88 14.10 2.27 -3.26
CA PHE A 88 13.07 3.29 -3.13
C PHE A 88 13.64 4.68 -3.41
N ASP A 89 13.06 5.35 -4.40
CA ASP A 89 13.45 6.68 -4.83
C ASP A 89 12.27 7.64 -4.71
N ARG A 90 12.50 8.80 -4.09
CA ARG A 90 11.45 9.77 -3.76
C ARG A 90 10.90 10.49 -5.00
N ASP A 91 11.74 10.75 -6.00
CA ASP A 91 11.33 11.39 -7.25
C ASP A 91 10.47 10.44 -8.07
N VAL A 92 10.89 9.17 -8.14
CA VAL A 92 10.10 8.11 -8.78
C VAL A 92 8.79 7.89 -8.03
N PHE A 93 8.80 7.90 -6.70
CA PHE A 93 7.56 7.84 -5.92
C PHE A 93 6.62 9.02 -6.24
N GLY A 94 7.14 10.24 -6.36
CA GLY A 94 6.36 11.41 -6.78
C GLY A 94 5.77 11.28 -8.19
N GLN A 95 6.49 10.63 -9.12
CA GLN A 95 5.95 10.31 -10.45
C GLN A 95 4.82 9.28 -10.36
N MET A 96 4.97 8.25 -9.54
CA MET A 96 3.94 7.23 -9.33
C MET A 96 2.71 7.80 -8.62
N ALA A 97 2.89 8.72 -7.66
CA ALA A 97 1.80 9.45 -7.02
C ALA A 97 0.96 10.25 -8.03
N ARG A 98 1.57 10.83 -9.07
CA ARG A 98 0.84 11.55 -10.13
C ARG A 98 -0.04 10.67 -11.00
N MET A 99 0.16 9.35 -10.99
CA MET A 99 -0.72 8.41 -11.69
C MET A 99 -2.16 8.45 -11.16
N VAL A 100 -2.40 9.03 -9.98
CA VAL A 100 -3.75 9.26 -9.46
C VAL A 100 -4.67 9.96 -10.47
N ASN A 101 -4.13 10.88 -11.28
CA ASN A 101 -4.85 11.66 -12.29
C ASN A 101 -5.23 10.86 -13.54
N GLN A 102 -4.66 9.67 -13.72
CA GLN A 102 -4.93 8.82 -14.88
C GLN A 102 -5.96 7.73 -14.55
N ILE A 103 -6.37 7.61 -13.29
CA ILE A 103 -7.29 6.57 -12.81
C ILE A 103 -8.72 7.10 -12.86
N ASN A 104 -9.64 6.28 -13.36
CA ASN A 104 -11.06 6.63 -13.31
C ASN A 104 -11.55 6.62 -11.86
N ALA A 105 -12.27 7.66 -11.43
CA ALA A 105 -12.77 7.81 -10.06
C ALA A 105 -13.50 6.55 -9.52
N ARG A 106 -14.24 5.84 -10.37
CA ARG A 106 -14.99 4.62 -9.99
C ARG A 106 -14.11 3.41 -9.69
N GLN A 107 -12.82 3.48 -10.02
CA GLN A 107 -11.87 2.40 -9.73
C GLN A 107 -11.30 2.50 -8.32
N PHE A 108 -11.41 3.65 -7.65
CA PHE A 108 -10.96 3.77 -6.28
C PHE A 108 -11.96 3.09 -5.34
N PRO A 109 -11.51 2.16 -4.47
CA PRO A 109 -12.37 1.49 -3.50
C PRO A 109 -12.65 2.39 -2.27
N ILE A 110 -13.19 3.58 -2.51
CA ILE A 110 -13.65 4.56 -1.50
C ILE A 110 -14.95 5.21 -1.95
N ASP A 111 -15.61 5.91 -1.04
CA ASP A 111 -16.79 6.71 -1.37
C ASP A 111 -16.43 7.78 -2.41
N GLU A 112 -17.28 7.96 -3.43
CA GLU A 112 -17.03 8.89 -4.55
C GLU A 112 -16.80 10.34 -4.06
N GLU A 113 -17.44 10.72 -2.95
CA GLU A 113 -17.27 12.03 -2.30
C GLU A 113 -15.86 12.27 -1.75
N SER A 114 -15.11 11.20 -1.43
CA SER A 114 -13.74 11.28 -0.91
C SER A 114 -12.67 11.28 -2.00
N VAL A 115 -13.04 10.98 -3.26
CA VAL A 115 -12.08 10.92 -4.37
C VAL A 115 -11.39 12.27 -4.65
N PRO A 116 -12.08 13.43 -4.63
CA PRO A 116 -11.42 14.72 -4.82
C PRO A 116 -10.32 14.99 -3.79
N ASP A 117 -10.56 14.67 -2.51
CA ASP A 117 -9.57 14.84 -1.44
C ASP A 117 -8.37 13.91 -1.62
N LEU A 118 -8.61 12.67 -2.05
CA LEU A 118 -7.55 11.72 -2.38
C LEU A 118 -6.69 12.24 -3.52
N VAL A 119 -7.29 12.74 -4.61
CA VAL A 119 -6.57 13.28 -5.76
C VAL A 119 -5.75 14.50 -5.35
N ALA A 120 -6.37 15.48 -4.68
CA ALA A 120 -5.70 16.69 -4.21
C ALA A 120 -4.51 16.35 -3.29
N PHE A 121 -4.68 15.39 -2.38
CA PHE A 121 -3.61 14.95 -1.49
C PHE A 121 -2.38 14.42 -2.25
N PHE A 122 -2.58 13.63 -3.31
CA PHE A 122 -1.48 13.08 -4.10
C PHE A 122 -0.89 14.10 -5.09
N ASP A 123 -1.69 15.03 -5.61
CA ASP A 123 -1.20 16.16 -6.40
C ASP A 123 -0.24 17.01 -5.59
N GLU A 124 -0.67 17.48 -4.42
CA GLU A 124 0.15 18.25 -3.49
C GLU A 124 1.44 17.51 -3.13
N TRP A 125 1.31 16.25 -2.72
CA TRP A 125 2.47 15.46 -2.31
C TRP A 125 3.45 15.25 -3.47
N SER A 126 2.93 15.05 -4.68
CA SER A 126 3.80 14.87 -5.85
C SER A 126 4.56 16.14 -6.23
N GLU A 127 3.97 17.32 -6.06
CA GLU A 127 4.64 18.59 -6.32
C GLU A 127 5.65 18.93 -5.23
N GLU A 128 5.35 18.61 -3.96
CA GLU A 128 6.33 18.69 -2.85
C GLU A 128 7.59 17.88 -3.16
N LEU A 129 7.43 16.64 -3.63
CA LEU A 129 8.54 15.75 -3.93
C LEU A 129 9.37 16.17 -5.15
N ARG A 130 8.84 17.00 -6.06
CA ARG A 130 9.63 17.55 -7.19
C ARG A 130 10.48 18.77 -6.80
N GLY A 131 10.15 19.41 -5.68
CA GLY A 131 10.78 20.64 -5.23
C GLY A 131 11.95 20.42 -4.26
N GLU A 132 12.25 19.17 -3.93
CA GLU A 132 13.40 18.75 -3.12
C GLU A 132 14.62 18.39 -3.99
#